data_AF-A0A497ICC3-F1
#
_entry.id   AF-A0A497ICC3-F1
#
_cell.length_a   1.000
_cell.length_b   1.000
_cell.length_c   1.000
_cell.angle_alpha   90.00
_cell.angle_beta   90.00
_cell.angle_gamma   90.00
#
_symmetry.space_group_name_H-M   'P 1'
#
loop_
_entity.id
_entity.type
_entity.pdbx_description
1 polymer ?
#
loop_
_entity_poly.entity_id
_entity_poly.type
_entity_poly.pdbx_seq_one_letter_code
_entity_poly.pdbx_strand_id
1 'polypeptide(L)'
;MTPERMGGLVKSLRSQVSVPLDLHCHNDLGLALANALAGLEAGATCVHTTINGVGERCGIVSLAELVMALRVLHGVELNVRTKHLTKLSQMLSAFTGIPTDEFKPVVGENAFRHKGGTHLAAVLRNGNSYEAFSPESVGNRRRLVLGEYSGKNVMEFLSESLGMGLHEQGVKKAIKRLKQKNGDLFEFEM
;
A
#
# COMPACT_ATOMS: atom_id res chain seq x y z
N MET A 1 -9.96 12.22 18.81
CA MET A 1 -11.17 12.03 17.99
C MET A 1 -11.20 10.58 17.50
N THR A 2 -12.32 9.88 17.68
CA THR A 2 -12.53 8.53 17.11
C THR A 2 -13.38 8.64 15.83
N PRO A 3 -13.34 7.66 14.91
CA PRO A 3 -14.10 7.73 13.67
C PRO A 3 -15.61 7.90 13.91
N GLU A 4 -16.17 7.15 14.86
CA GLU A 4 -17.59 7.27 15.25
C GLU A 4 -17.95 8.70 15.72
N ARG A 5 -17.10 9.29 16.58
CA ARG A 5 -17.31 10.67 17.06
C ARG A 5 -17.14 11.69 15.95
N MET A 6 -16.22 11.46 15.01
CA MET A 6 -16.04 12.32 13.85
C MET A 6 -17.28 12.31 12.96
N GLY A 7 -17.77 11.13 12.60
CA GLY A 7 -19.01 11.00 11.81
C GLY A 7 -20.21 11.64 12.50
N GLY A 8 -20.37 11.42 13.81
CA GLY A 8 -21.42 12.06 14.60
C GLY A 8 -21.35 13.59 14.61
N LEU A 9 -20.14 14.15 14.78
CA LEU A 9 -19.92 15.59 14.75
C LEU A 9 -20.24 16.19 13.38
N VAL A 10 -19.73 15.60 12.30
CA VAL A 10 -19.96 16.09 10.94
C VAL A 10 -21.44 16.00 10.57
N LYS A 11 -22.12 14.90 10.89
CA LYS A 11 -23.55 14.73 10.65
C LYS A 11 -24.38 15.79 11.37
N SER A 12 -24.02 16.11 12.62
CA SER A 12 -24.67 17.16 13.42
C SER A 12 -24.45 18.56 12.84
N LEU A 13 -23.23 18.85 12.36
CA LEU A 13 -22.94 20.13 11.71
C LEU A 13 -23.64 20.24 10.36
N ARG A 14 -23.65 19.18 9.56
CA ARG A 14 -24.25 19.12 8.23
C ARG A 14 -25.75 19.44 8.24
N SER A 15 -26.46 19.11 9.32
CA SER A 15 -27.90 19.42 9.47
C SER A 15 -28.16 20.88 9.85
N GLN A 16 -27.15 21.63 10.29
CA GLN A 16 -27.28 23.01 10.77
C GLN A 16 -26.78 24.05 9.78
N VAL A 17 -25.88 23.67 8.87
CA VAL A 17 -25.33 24.58 7.86
C VAL A 17 -25.60 24.05 6.45
N SER A 18 -25.55 24.92 5.45
CA SER A 18 -25.66 24.57 4.02
C SER A 18 -24.34 24.70 3.25
N VAL A 19 -23.30 25.27 3.87
CA VAL A 19 -21.97 25.43 3.26
C VAL A 19 -21.18 24.11 3.22
N PRO A 20 -20.23 23.93 2.28
CA PRO A 20 -19.29 22.81 2.28
C PRO A 20 -18.58 22.64 3.63
N LEU A 21 -18.26 21.40 4.01
CA LEU A 21 -17.55 21.08 5.24
C LEU A 21 -16.22 20.40 4.89
N ASP A 22 -15.15 20.91 5.48
CA ASP A 22 -13.78 20.46 5.25
C ASP A 22 -13.26 19.72 6.49
N LEU A 23 -12.49 18.65 6.27
CA LEU A 23 -11.87 17.86 7.32
C LEU A 23 -10.37 18.10 7.36
N HIS A 24 -9.86 18.43 8.54
CA HIS A 24 -8.43 18.49 8.82
C HIS A 24 -8.11 17.58 10.00
N CYS A 25 -7.63 16.37 9.71
CA CYS A 25 -7.39 15.34 10.71
C CYS A 25 -5.90 15.11 10.92
N HIS A 26 -5.41 15.37 12.13
CA HIS A 26 -4.06 14.98 12.54
C HIS A 26 -3.96 13.51 12.94
N ASN A 27 -2.74 12.98 12.89
CA ASN A 27 -2.46 11.54 13.00
C ASN A 27 -1.76 11.12 14.30
N ASP A 28 -1.85 11.91 15.38
CA ASP A 28 -1.16 11.65 16.66
C ASP A 28 -1.48 10.28 17.28
N LEU A 29 -2.63 9.68 16.92
CA LEU A 29 -3.07 8.36 17.38
C LEU A 29 -3.28 7.35 16.24
N GLY A 30 -2.77 7.64 15.03
CA GLY A 30 -2.92 6.75 13.87
C GLY A 30 -4.34 6.70 13.27
N LEU A 31 -5.21 7.66 13.60
CA LEU A 31 -6.63 7.66 13.20
C LEU A 31 -6.99 8.73 12.15
N ALA A 32 -6.01 9.42 11.54
CA ALA A 32 -6.31 10.53 10.63
C ALA A 32 -7.17 10.11 9.44
N LEU A 33 -6.76 9.05 8.72
CA LEU A 33 -7.49 8.55 7.55
C LEU A 33 -8.88 8.02 7.94
N ALA A 34 -8.97 7.24 9.01
CA ALA A 34 -10.24 6.67 9.49
C ALA A 34 -11.23 7.77 9.90
N ASN A 35 -10.76 8.82 10.58
CA ASN A 35 -11.59 9.99 10.89
C ASN A 35 -12.03 10.73 9.62
N ALA A 36 -11.13 10.91 8.65
CA ALA A 36 -11.47 11.57 7.39
C ALA A 36 -12.56 10.82 6.61
N LEU A 37 -12.43 9.49 6.49
CA LEU A 37 -13.45 8.65 5.83
C LEU A 37 -14.80 8.73 6.54
N ALA A 38 -14.83 8.60 7.87
CA ALA A 38 -16.06 8.71 8.65
C ALA A 38 -16.73 10.09 8.52
N GLY A 39 -15.93 11.16 8.43
CA GLY A 39 -16.46 12.50 8.19
C GLY A 39 -17.00 12.68 6.76
N LEU A 40 -16.34 12.11 5.75
CA LEU A 40 -16.84 12.10 4.37
C LEU A 40 -18.18 11.36 4.27
N GLU A 41 -18.29 10.18 4.87
CA GLU A 41 -19.52 9.40 4.96
C GLU A 41 -20.67 10.17 5.65
N ALA A 42 -20.33 11.06 6.58
CA ALA A 42 -21.27 11.90 7.29
C ALA A 42 -21.64 13.21 6.56
N GLY A 43 -21.09 13.45 5.37
CA GLY A 43 -21.45 14.58 4.49
C GLY A 43 -20.45 15.73 4.45
N ALA A 44 -19.21 15.53 4.91
CA ALA A 44 -18.11 16.41 4.55
C ALA A 44 -17.76 16.26 3.07
N THR A 45 -17.21 17.31 2.47
CA THR A 45 -16.98 17.42 1.02
C THR A 45 -15.51 17.56 0.64
N CYS A 46 -14.65 17.86 1.61
CA CYS A 46 -13.22 18.06 1.38
C CYS A 46 -12.42 17.46 2.53
N VAL A 47 -11.22 16.96 2.23
CA VAL A 47 -10.25 16.51 3.21
C VAL A 47 -8.91 17.16 2.89
N HIS A 48 -8.34 17.81 3.89
CA HIS A 48 -6.97 18.32 3.81
C HIS A 48 -5.99 17.15 3.91
N THR A 49 -5.08 17.07 2.94
CA THR A 49 -4.06 16.02 2.89
C THR A 49 -2.69 16.63 2.61
N THR A 50 -1.65 15.85 2.89
CA THR A 50 -0.28 16.16 2.47
C THR A 50 0.38 14.96 1.82
N ILE A 51 1.41 15.21 1.01
CA ILE A 51 2.25 14.15 0.46
C ILE A 51 2.91 13.43 1.65
N ASN A 52 2.85 12.11 1.64
CA ASN A 52 3.29 11.25 2.72
C ASN A 52 2.63 11.47 4.09
N GLY A 53 1.62 12.33 4.21
CA GLY A 53 1.00 12.69 5.48
C GLY A 53 1.88 13.59 6.35
N VAL A 54 2.90 14.24 5.80
CA VAL A 54 3.77 15.14 6.57
C VAL A 54 2.99 16.35 7.11
N GLY A 55 3.43 16.87 8.26
CA GLY A 55 2.81 18.03 8.90
C GLY A 55 3.37 18.19 10.31
N GLU A 56 2.71 18.99 11.15
CA GLU A 56 3.11 19.10 12.55
C GLU A 56 3.04 17.74 13.28
N ARG A 57 3.99 17.48 14.16
CA ARG A 57 4.02 16.28 15.04
C ARG A 57 4.02 14.99 14.20
N CYS A 58 2.96 14.19 14.30
CA CYS A 58 2.75 12.96 13.52
C CYS A 58 2.05 13.20 12.17
N GLY A 59 1.86 14.46 11.79
CA GLY A 59 1.31 14.85 10.49
C GLY A 59 -0.21 14.75 10.39
N ILE A 60 -0.70 14.66 9.15
CA ILE A 60 -2.12 14.62 8.81
C ILE A 60 -2.43 13.47 7.83
N VAL A 61 -3.64 13.44 7.28
CA VAL A 61 -4.06 12.46 6.27
C VAL A 61 -3.11 12.45 5.07
N SER A 62 -2.61 11.27 4.73
CA SER A 62 -1.77 11.05 3.55
C SER A 62 -2.62 11.11 2.27
N LEU A 63 -2.17 11.92 1.29
CA LEU A 63 -2.84 12.08 -0.01
C LEU A 63 -3.02 10.73 -0.73
N ALA A 64 -1.96 9.93 -0.82
CA ALA A 64 -2.00 8.65 -1.54
C ALA A 64 -2.96 7.66 -0.89
N GLU A 65 -2.99 7.63 0.45
CA GLU A 65 -3.84 6.74 1.22
C GLU A 65 -5.32 7.12 1.07
N LEU A 66 -5.66 8.41 1.18
CA LEU A 66 -7.05 8.86 0.98
C LEU A 66 -7.54 8.58 -0.44
N VAL A 67 -6.74 8.96 -1.45
CA VAL A 67 -7.11 8.76 -2.86
C VAL A 67 -7.36 7.28 -3.16
N MET A 68 -6.47 6.40 -2.70
CA MET A 68 -6.62 4.96 -2.95
C MET A 68 -7.73 4.34 -2.10
N ALA A 69 -7.95 4.78 -0.86
CA ALA A 69 -9.07 4.31 -0.05
C ALA A 69 -10.43 4.67 -0.70
N LEU A 70 -10.61 5.91 -1.14
CA LEU A 70 -11.83 6.35 -1.84
C LEU A 70 -12.05 5.58 -3.13
N ARG A 71 -10.98 5.36 -3.91
CA ARG A 71 -11.04 4.61 -5.16
C ARG A 71 -11.40 3.13 -4.94
N VAL A 72 -10.67 2.45 -4.06
CA VAL A 72 -10.75 0.99 -3.89
C VAL A 72 -11.95 0.58 -3.05
N LEU A 73 -12.26 1.33 -1.99
CA LEU A 73 -13.31 0.96 -1.03
C LEU A 73 -14.67 1.57 -1.36
N HIS A 74 -14.68 2.77 -1.96
CA HIS A 74 -15.92 3.51 -2.23
C HIS A 74 -16.22 3.69 -3.73
N GLY A 75 -15.34 3.24 -4.62
CA GLY A 75 -15.52 3.40 -6.08
C GLY A 75 -15.48 4.86 -6.54
N VAL A 76 -14.93 5.77 -5.73
CA VAL A 76 -14.87 7.21 -6.02
C VAL A 76 -13.57 7.53 -6.75
N GLU A 77 -13.68 7.91 -8.02
CA GLU A 77 -12.55 8.34 -8.84
C GLU A 77 -12.37 9.87 -8.72
N LEU A 78 -11.26 10.30 -8.12
CA LEU A 78 -10.86 11.70 -8.06
C LEU A 78 -10.03 12.06 -9.31
N ASN A 79 -9.95 13.35 -9.65
CA ASN A 79 -9.06 13.84 -10.70
C ASN A 79 -7.59 13.88 -10.24
N VAL A 80 -7.06 12.72 -9.84
CA VAL A 80 -5.69 12.51 -9.39
C VAL A 80 -5.02 11.49 -10.31
N ARG A 81 -3.84 11.82 -10.81
CA ARG A 81 -3.03 10.89 -11.62
C ARG A 81 -2.35 9.86 -10.70
N THR A 82 -3.10 8.84 -10.29
CA THR A 82 -2.66 7.86 -9.28
C THR A 82 -1.33 7.19 -9.63
N LYS A 83 -1.05 6.96 -10.92
CA LYS A 83 0.22 6.40 -11.43
C LYS A 83 1.48 7.21 -11.07
N HIS A 84 1.34 8.40 -10.52
CA HIS A 84 2.46 9.24 -10.07
C HIS A 84 2.59 9.32 -8.55
N LEU A 85 1.75 8.64 -7.76
CA LEU A 85 1.76 8.75 -6.30
C LEU A 85 3.09 8.28 -5.69
N THR A 86 3.62 7.14 -6.12
CA THR A 86 4.92 6.64 -5.63
C THR A 86 6.05 7.60 -5.99
N LYS A 87 6.08 8.12 -7.23
CA LYS A 87 7.08 9.11 -7.65
C LYS A 87 6.96 10.42 -6.87
N LEU A 88 5.74 10.88 -6.61
CA LEU A 88 5.48 12.10 -5.84
C LEU A 88 5.99 11.97 -4.39
N SER A 89 5.77 10.80 -3.78
CA SER A 89 6.32 10.44 -2.46
C SER A 89 7.84 10.52 -2.45
N GLN A 90 8.50 9.89 -3.42
CA GLN A 90 9.97 9.91 -3.57
C GLN A 90 10.50 11.34 -3.79
N MET A 91 9.81 12.16 -4.59
CA MET A 91 10.18 13.56 -4.81
C MET A 91 10.14 14.38 -3.52
N LEU A 92 9.11 14.20 -2.68
CA LEU A 92 9.06 14.87 -1.38
C LEU A 92 10.24 14.47 -0.50
N SER A 93 10.54 13.17 -0.41
CA SER A 93 11.69 12.70 0.36
C SER A 93 13.00 13.27 -0.14
N ALA A 94 13.20 13.34 -1.46
CA ALA A 94 14.38 13.94 -2.06
C ALA A 94 14.51 15.44 -1.75
N PHE A 95 13.40 16.19 -1.75
CA PHE A 95 13.43 17.64 -1.48
C PHE A 95 13.55 18.00 -0.01
N THR A 96 12.97 17.18 0.89
CA THR A 96 12.93 17.48 2.33
C THR A 96 14.04 16.81 3.11
N GLY A 97 14.67 15.76 2.55
CA GLY A 97 15.60 14.90 3.27
C GLY A 97 14.92 13.95 4.27
N ILE A 98 13.59 13.98 4.38
CA ILE A 98 12.83 13.07 5.25
C ILE A 98 12.55 11.79 4.48
N PRO A 99 13.11 10.63 4.88
CA PRO A 99 12.88 9.37 4.18
C PRO A 99 11.40 8.97 4.29
N THR A 100 10.88 8.38 3.21
CA THR A 100 9.57 7.73 3.24
C THR A 100 9.73 6.41 4.00
N ASP A 101 8.81 6.13 4.93
CA ASP A 101 8.75 4.83 5.61
C ASP A 101 8.57 3.71 4.57
N GLU A 102 9.43 2.70 4.60
CA GLU A 102 9.39 1.57 3.67
C GLU A 102 8.06 0.82 3.72
N PHE A 103 7.40 0.78 4.87
CA PHE A 103 6.11 0.13 5.10
C PHE A 103 4.93 1.08 4.95
N LYS A 104 5.17 2.31 4.46
CA LYS A 104 4.09 3.26 4.24
C LYS A 104 3.02 2.67 3.31
N PRO A 105 1.73 2.72 3.68
CA PRO A 105 0.68 2.23 2.80
C PRO A 105 0.72 2.95 1.45
N VAL A 106 0.37 2.22 0.38
CA VAL A 106 0.32 2.69 -1.02
C VAL A 106 1.68 2.95 -1.66
N VAL A 107 2.53 3.76 -1.04
CA VAL A 107 3.74 4.32 -1.69
C VAL A 107 5.07 3.79 -1.12
N GLY A 108 5.02 3.05 0.00
CA GLY A 108 6.20 2.46 0.61
C GLY A 108 6.87 1.42 -0.29
N GLU A 109 8.18 1.27 -0.13
CA GLU A 109 8.99 0.30 -0.88
C GLU A 109 8.51 -1.15 -0.68
N ASN A 110 8.04 -1.46 0.53
CA ASN A 110 7.57 -2.78 0.91
C ASN A 110 6.08 -3.00 0.63
N ALA A 111 5.35 -2.00 0.11
CA ALA A 111 3.88 -2.07 -0.05
C ALA A 111 3.42 -3.20 -0.99
N PHE A 112 4.27 -3.62 -1.93
CA PHE A 112 4.01 -4.72 -2.88
C PHE A 112 5.16 -5.74 -2.91
N ARG A 113 5.88 -5.85 -1.79
CA ARG A 113 7.01 -6.77 -1.63
C ARG A 113 6.53 -8.06 -0.99
N HIS A 114 6.55 -9.15 -1.76
CA HIS A 114 6.05 -10.46 -1.34
C HIS A 114 7.19 -11.43 -1.11
N LYS A 115 7.33 -11.89 0.14
CA LYS A 115 8.32 -12.90 0.52
C LYS A 115 7.82 -14.31 0.27
N GLY A 116 8.73 -15.17 -0.17
CA GLY A 116 8.47 -16.57 -0.53
C GLY A 116 7.61 -17.33 0.48
N GLY A 117 6.74 -18.20 -0.04
CA GLY A 117 5.77 -18.95 0.75
C GLY A 117 4.45 -19.12 0.02
N THR A 118 3.39 -19.43 0.76
CA THR A 118 2.02 -19.56 0.24
C THR A 118 1.47 -18.24 -0.33
N HIS A 119 1.83 -17.11 0.27
CA HIS A 119 1.42 -15.78 -0.19
C HIS A 119 1.95 -15.50 -1.60
N LEU A 120 3.25 -15.72 -1.81
CA LEU A 120 3.87 -15.54 -3.12
C LEU A 120 3.23 -16.42 -4.19
N ALA A 121 3.00 -17.70 -3.90
CA ALA A 121 2.35 -18.60 -4.85
C ALA A 121 0.93 -18.15 -5.23
N ALA A 122 0.18 -17.55 -4.31
CA ALA A 122 -1.15 -17.03 -4.59
C ALA A 122 -1.11 -15.74 -5.41
N VAL A 123 -0.22 -14.79 -5.08
CA VAL A 123 -0.02 -13.55 -5.85
C VAL A 123 0.37 -13.85 -7.29
N LEU A 124 1.25 -14.84 -7.50
CA LEU A 124 1.69 -15.27 -8.83
C LEU A 124 0.57 -15.87 -9.69
N ARG A 125 -0.45 -16.46 -9.06
CA ARG A 125 -1.64 -16.98 -9.77
C ARG A 125 -2.68 -15.89 -9.99
N ASN A 126 -2.91 -15.05 -8.99
CA ASN A 126 -3.87 -13.95 -9.01
C ASN A 126 -3.44 -12.89 -7.98
N GLY A 127 -2.92 -11.76 -8.47
CA GLY A 127 -2.44 -10.66 -7.61
C GLY A 127 -3.47 -10.18 -6.60
N ASN A 128 -4.75 -10.15 -6.98
CA ASN A 128 -5.86 -9.71 -6.12
C ASN A 128 -6.07 -10.60 -4.88
N SER A 129 -5.42 -11.76 -4.80
CA SER A 129 -5.50 -12.64 -3.62
C SER A 129 -4.86 -12.02 -2.38
N TYR A 130 -3.84 -11.18 -2.57
CA TYR A 130 -3.09 -10.54 -1.48
C TYR A 130 -2.77 -9.06 -1.75
N GLU A 131 -3.18 -8.53 -2.89
CA GLU A 131 -3.03 -7.11 -3.22
C GLU A 131 -4.41 -6.48 -3.34
N ALA A 132 -4.69 -5.47 -2.50
CA ALA A 132 -5.96 -4.74 -2.55
C ALA A 132 -6.17 -3.98 -3.87
N PHE A 133 -5.08 -3.65 -4.55
CA PHE A 133 -5.03 -3.00 -5.85
C PHE A 133 -3.67 -3.26 -6.51
N SER A 134 -3.60 -3.14 -7.84
CA SER A 134 -2.37 -3.43 -8.59
C SER A 134 -1.27 -2.39 -8.34
N PRO A 135 0.00 -2.76 -8.17
CA PRO A 135 1.11 -1.81 -7.96
C PRO A 135 1.22 -0.75 -9.06
N GLU A 136 0.94 -1.11 -10.31
CA GLU A 136 1.02 -0.23 -11.47
C GLU A 136 -0.01 0.91 -11.41
N SER A 137 -1.11 0.72 -10.66
CA SER A 137 -2.15 1.74 -10.48
C SER A 137 -1.64 2.97 -9.71
N VAL A 138 -0.57 2.80 -8.94
CA VAL A 138 0.05 3.85 -8.11
C VAL A 138 1.47 4.23 -8.56
N GLY A 139 1.94 3.62 -9.66
CA GLY A 139 3.30 3.83 -10.17
C GLY A 139 4.36 3.05 -9.41
N ASN A 140 3.97 1.94 -8.78
CA ASN A 140 4.86 1.00 -8.12
C ASN A 140 5.01 -0.28 -8.96
N ARG A 141 5.86 -1.21 -8.51
CA ARG A 141 6.10 -2.53 -9.12
C ARG A 141 5.97 -3.61 -8.06
N ARG A 142 5.58 -4.81 -8.50
CA ARG A 142 5.56 -5.96 -7.62
C ARG A 142 6.98 -6.47 -7.42
N ARG A 143 7.39 -6.70 -6.16
CA ARG A 143 8.71 -7.22 -5.82
C ARG A 143 8.59 -8.58 -5.17
N LEU A 144 9.32 -9.54 -5.70
CA LEU A 144 9.26 -10.93 -5.26
C LEU A 144 10.58 -11.33 -4.63
N VAL A 145 10.51 -11.81 -3.39
CA VAL A 145 11.69 -12.06 -2.56
C VAL A 145 11.84 -13.56 -2.32
N LEU A 146 12.99 -14.09 -2.73
CA LEU A 146 13.39 -15.46 -2.49
C LEU A 146 14.41 -15.53 -1.38
N GLY A 147 14.12 -16.37 -0.41
CA GLY A 147 15.01 -16.71 0.69
C GLY A 147 14.68 -18.09 1.24
N GLU A 148 15.01 -18.30 2.51
CA GLU A 148 14.79 -19.56 3.25
C GLU A 148 13.33 -20.04 3.28
N TYR A 149 12.38 -19.10 3.14
CA TYR A 149 10.94 -19.38 3.12
C TYR A 149 10.39 -19.78 1.74
N SER A 150 11.24 -19.83 0.71
CA SER A 150 10.81 -20.18 -0.65
C SER A 150 10.44 -21.67 -0.73
N GLY A 151 9.17 -21.94 -1.02
CA GLY A 151 8.64 -23.29 -1.17
C GLY A 151 8.74 -23.84 -2.60
N LYS A 152 8.29 -25.10 -2.77
CA LYS A 152 8.27 -25.80 -4.06
C LYS A 152 7.51 -25.03 -5.15
N ASN A 153 6.30 -24.59 -4.86
CA ASN A 153 5.45 -23.90 -5.84
C ASN A 153 6.09 -22.61 -6.37
N VAL A 154 6.80 -21.88 -5.50
CA VAL A 154 7.52 -20.66 -5.89
C VAL A 154 8.67 -21.00 -6.84
N MET A 155 9.42 -22.06 -6.53
CA MET A 155 10.55 -22.49 -7.36
C MET A 155 10.11 -23.07 -8.71
N GLU A 156 8.99 -23.80 -8.76
CA GLU A 156 8.40 -24.29 -10.00
C GLU A 156 7.92 -23.13 -10.87
N PHE A 157 7.14 -22.22 -10.30
CA PHE A 157 6.68 -21.02 -11.02
C PHE A 157 7.84 -20.22 -11.60
N LEU A 158 8.91 -20.01 -10.82
CA LEU A 158 10.07 -19.26 -11.30
C LEU A 158 10.86 -20.00 -12.36
N SER A 159 10.99 -21.32 -12.22
CA SER A 159 11.62 -22.14 -13.23
C SER A 159 10.90 -22.02 -14.58
N GLU A 160 9.57 -22.01 -14.56
CA GLU A 160 8.76 -21.81 -15.77
C GLU A 160 8.88 -20.37 -16.29
N SER A 161 8.69 -19.37 -15.42
CA SER A 161 8.68 -17.95 -15.80
C SER A 161 10.02 -17.45 -16.35
N LEU A 162 11.13 -17.98 -15.83
CA LEU A 162 12.48 -17.63 -16.29
C LEU A 162 13.01 -18.57 -17.37
N GLY A 163 12.22 -19.55 -17.81
CA GLY A 163 12.63 -20.53 -18.83
C GLY A 163 13.79 -21.43 -18.40
N MET A 164 13.97 -21.67 -17.09
CA MET A 164 15.08 -22.47 -16.55
C MET A 164 14.90 -23.98 -16.73
N GLY A 165 13.67 -24.46 -16.94
CA GLY A 165 13.39 -25.88 -17.23
C GLY A 165 13.82 -26.86 -16.14
N LEU A 166 13.83 -26.44 -14.87
CA LEU A 166 14.20 -27.30 -13.74
C LEU A 166 13.20 -28.44 -13.58
N HIS A 167 13.71 -29.65 -13.66
CA HIS A 167 13.00 -30.89 -13.34
C HIS A 167 12.86 -31.05 -11.81
N GLU A 168 11.96 -31.92 -11.35
CA GLU A 168 11.59 -32.05 -9.92
C GLU A 168 12.78 -32.22 -8.98
N GLN A 169 13.79 -33.00 -9.37
CA GLN A 169 15.01 -33.17 -8.59
C GLN A 169 15.83 -31.87 -8.49
N GLY A 170 15.89 -31.09 -9.57
CA GLY A 170 16.53 -29.77 -9.59
C GLY A 170 15.85 -28.80 -8.64
N VAL A 171 14.51 -28.76 -8.67
CA VAL A 171 13.69 -27.95 -7.75
C VAL A 171 13.95 -28.34 -6.28
N LYS A 172 13.93 -29.63 -5.95
CA LYS A 172 14.23 -30.13 -4.59
C LYS A 172 15.63 -29.72 -4.12
N LYS A 173 16.63 -29.83 -5.00
CA LYS A 173 18.02 -29.45 -4.68
C LYS A 173 18.16 -27.94 -4.46
N ALA A 174 17.48 -27.12 -5.26
CA ALA A 174 17.46 -25.67 -5.11
C ALA A 174 16.84 -25.25 -3.79
N ILE A 175 15.67 -25.80 -3.43
CA ILE A 175 15.00 -25.52 -2.15
C ILE A 175 15.89 -25.91 -0.97
N LYS A 176 16.53 -27.10 -1.02
CA LYS A 176 17.44 -27.54 0.05
C LYS A 176 18.59 -26.55 0.26
N ARG A 177 19.14 -26.00 -0.83
CA ARG A 177 20.19 -24.97 -0.77
C ARG A 177 19.67 -23.64 -0.24
N LEU A 178 18.48 -23.21 -0.68
CA LEU A 178 17.84 -21.98 -0.20
C LEU A 178 17.57 -22.03 1.31
N LYS A 179 17.10 -23.17 1.83
CA LYS A 179 16.86 -23.38 3.26
C LYS A 179 18.13 -23.40 4.13
N GLN A 180 19.31 -23.53 3.53
CA GLN A 180 20.60 -23.47 4.23
C GLN A 180 21.19 -22.06 4.28
N LYS A 181 20.50 -21.10 3.66
CA LYS A 181 20.88 -19.70 3.66
C LYS A 181 19.95 -18.95 4.62
N ASN A 182 20.45 -17.88 5.21
CA ASN A 182 19.67 -17.01 6.08
C ASN A 182 19.29 -15.73 5.33
N GLY A 183 18.04 -15.29 5.49
CA GLY A 183 17.58 -14.01 4.95
C GLY A 183 17.15 -14.03 3.48
N ASP A 184 17.02 -12.82 2.94
CA ASP A 184 16.61 -12.55 1.56
C ASP A 184 17.83 -12.72 0.64
N LEU A 185 17.71 -13.55 -0.39
CA LEU A 185 18.82 -13.91 -1.29
C LEU A 185 18.71 -13.25 -2.64
N PHE A 186 17.50 -13.23 -3.20
CA PHE A 186 17.22 -12.67 -4.50
C PHE A 186 15.90 -11.90 -4.44
N GLU A 187 15.88 -10.76 -5.12
CA GLU A 187 14.69 -9.97 -5.35
C GLU A 187 14.59 -9.68 -6.84
N PHE A 188 13.37 -9.73 -7.37
CA PHE A 188 13.09 -9.36 -8.76
C PHE A 188 11.77 -8.60 -8.85
N GLU A 189 11.74 -7.64 -9.76
CA GLU A 189 10.54 -6.85 -10.07
C GLU A 189 9.77 -7.52 -11.22
N MET A 190 8.45 -7.60 -11.06
CA MET A 190 7.50 -7.94 -12.13
C MET A 190 6.75 -6.70 -12.59
#